data_AF-A0A7R7B7U8-F1
#
_entry.id   AF-A0A7R7B7U8-F1
#
_cell.length_a   1.000
_cell.length_b   1.000
_cell.length_c   1.000
_cell.angle_alpha   90.00
_cell.angle_beta   90.00
_cell.angle_gamma   90.00
#
_symmetry.space_group_name_H-M   'P 1'
#
loop_
_entity.id
_entity.type
_entity.pdbx_description
1 polymer ?
#
loop_
_entity_poly.entity_id
_entity_poly.type
_entity_poly.pdbx_seq_one_letter_code
_entity_poly.pdbx_strand_id
1 'polypeptide(L)'
;MNHVRFDTDADAKLAALRRTKLVAAAALALCVLVFALAKSFEGAYPWLGFVAAFAEAATIGGLADWYAVVALFRRPLGLPIPHTAIIPENQNRIADNLGRFIEVNFLAPEPVREKLAEVDFSALVADWLADAERAAGLSRFVVRLVPQTLAAVEQSGLRGFVTSRMLDEVEKVPLAPLAAELLSALTDDRRHQRLFDEFTRVIGRFLNDEEALSAMREKIREELPSLFNLFRADAYLLKKIVASAGTLLEEVRADPDHPMRAEFDRFAQGFIERLRTSKQYARRAEQLKRDFLARPEMKALAGNMWESLRLFIEQDARAENSLIRAHLANMFVEVGRHLAGDAQIRADMNQGFVVALSSFVDSQKSGVSKFIADQVKRWDLAQLTRLIEMNIGRDLQYIRFNGMIIGGLAGIVLYTAERLFLVN
;
A
#
# COMPACT_ATOMS: atom_id res chain seq x y z
N MET A 1 -2.60 2.62 -33.75
CA MET A 1 -1.78 2.24 -34.93
C MET A 1 -1.23 0.80 -34.85
N ASN A 2 -1.99 -0.19 -34.33
CA ASN A 2 -1.50 -1.60 -34.21
C ASN A 2 -2.37 -2.65 -34.94
N HIS A 3 -3.43 -2.25 -35.64
CA HIS A 3 -4.30 -3.22 -36.35
C HIS A 3 -3.74 -3.68 -37.71
N VAL A 4 -2.82 -2.94 -38.34
CA VAL A 4 -2.40 -3.21 -39.73
C VAL A 4 -1.36 -4.34 -39.85
N ARG A 5 -0.51 -4.57 -38.83
CA ARG A 5 0.56 -5.61 -38.90
C ARG A 5 0.05 -7.04 -38.69
N PHE A 6 -1.01 -7.24 -37.89
CA PHE A 6 -1.58 -8.57 -37.66
C PHE A 6 -2.31 -9.10 -38.89
N ASP A 7 -2.98 -8.24 -39.66
CA ASP A 7 -3.73 -8.65 -40.86
C ASP A 7 -2.81 -9.09 -42.01
N THR A 8 -1.70 -8.40 -42.24
CA THR A 8 -0.77 -8.76 -43.33
C THR A 8 -0.12 -10.14 -43.15
N ASP A 9 0.21 -10.53 -41.91
CA ASP A 9 0.78 -11.85 -41.63
C ASP A 9 -0.28 -12.96 -41.68
N ALA A 10 -1.52 -12.65 -41.27
CA ALA A 10 -2.65 -13.57 -41.38
C ALA A 10 -3.01 -13.87 -42.85
N ASP A 11 -3.03 -12.84 -43.71
CA ASP A 11 -3.34 -12.99 -45.13
C ASP A 11 -2.26 -13.80 -45.87
N ALA A 12 -0.98 -13.58 -45.55
CA ALA A 12 0.12 -14.36 -46.10
C ALA A 12 0.01 -15.86 -45.70
N LYS A 13 -0.29 -16.14 -44.43
CA LYS A 13 -0.51 -17.51 -43.93
C LYS A 13 -1.70 -18.18 -44.60
N LEU A 14 -2.80 -17.44 -44.79
CA LEU A 14 -3.99 -17.93 -45.50
C LEU A 14 -3.70 -18.26 -46.97
N ALA A 15 -2.95 -17.40 -47.66
CA ALA A 15 -2.56 -17.63 -49.05
C ALA A 15 -1.66 -18.88 -49.17
N ALA A 16 -0.69 -19.04 -48.26
CA ALA A 16 0.18 -20.21 -48.21
C ALA A 16 -0.61 -21.50 -47.93
N LEU A 17 -1.57 -21.47 -46.99
CA LEU A 17 -2.45 -22.59 -46.69
C LEU A 17 -3.30 -22.98 -47.91
N ARG A 18 -3.91 -22.00 -48.59
CA ARG A 18 -4.72 -22.24 -49.81
C ARG A 18 -3.89 -22.90 -50.90
N ARG A 19 -2.68 -22.39 -51.15
CA ARG A 19 -1.75 -22.98 -52.13
C ARG A 19 -1.43 -24.44 -51.77
N THR A 20 -1.08 -24.71 -50.52
CA THR A 20 -0.71 -26.07 -50.08
C THR A 20 -1.90 -27.04 -50.19
N LYS A 21 -3.11 -26.60 -49.85
CA LYS A 21 -4.35 -27.38 -50.05
C LYS A 21 -4.60 -27.70 -51.51
N LEU A 22 -4.40 -26.72 -52.41
CA LEU A 22 -4.55 -26.93 -53.86
C LEU A 22 -3.54 -27.95 -54.38
N VAL A 23 -2.27 -27.85 -53.98
CA VAL A 23 -1.24 -28.82 -54.39
C VAL A 23 -1.57 -30.22 -53.86
N ALA A 24 -2.03 -30.35 -52.61
CA ALA A 24 -2.39 -31.64 -52.03
C ALA A 24 -3.62 -32.26 -52.72
N ALA A 25 -4.61 -31.44 -53.07
CA ALA A 25 -5.76 -31.89 -53.84
C ALA A 25 -5.38 -32.31 -55.26
N ALA A 26 -4.51 -31.54 -55.94
CA ALA A 26 -4.02 -31.85 -57.27
C ALA A 26 -3.19 -33.14 -57.29
N ALA A 27 -2.34 -33.36 -56.29
CA ALA A 27 -1.57 -34.59 -56.14
C ALA A 27 -2.48 -35.81 -55.93
N LEU A 28 -3.53 -35.70 -55.12
CA LEU A 28 -4.51 -36.78 -54.97
C LEU A 28 -5.25 -37.05 -56.28
N ALA A 29 -5.70 -36.01 -56.98
CA ALA A 29 -6.38 -36.15 -58.28
C ALA A 29 -5.47 -36.81 -59.33
N LEU A 30 -4.17 -36.48 -59.31
CA LEU A 30 -3.16 -37.11 -60.15
C LEU A 30 -3.02 -38.60 -59.82
N CYS A 31 -2.98 -38.99 -58.54
CA CYS A 31 -2.92 -40.40 -58.15
C CYS A 31 -4.14 -41.18 -58.68
N VAL A 32 -5.35 -40.62 -58.56
CA VAL A 32 -6.58 -41.23 -59.11
C VAL A 32 -6.49 -41.39 -60.63
N LEU A 33 -6.01 -40.37 -61.34
CA LEU A 33 -5.86 -40.41 -62.79
C LEU A 33 -4.83 -41.46 -63.23
N VAL A 34 -3.67 -41.50 -62.56
CA VAL A 34 -2.61 -42.48 -62.82
C VAL A 34 -3.13 -43.90 -62.56
N PHE A 35 -3.88 -44.11 -61.48
CA PHE A 35 -4.52 -45.38 -61.19
C PHE A 35 -5.47 -45.81 -62.31
N ALA A 36 -6.41 -44.95 -62.73
CA ALA A 36 -7.39 -45.26 -63.77
C ALA A 36 -6.73 -45.58 -65.12
N LEU A 37 -5.71 -44.80 -65.52
CA LEU A 37 -4.97 -45.03 -66.76
C LEU A 37 -4.14 -46.32 -66.68
N ALA A 38 -3.36 -46.51 -65.60
CA ALA A 38 -2.54 -47.70 -65.43
C ALA A 38 -3.40 -48.98 -65.44
N LYS A 39 -4.57 -48.95 -64.79
CA LYS A 39 -5.51 -50.07 -64.79
C LYS A 39 -6.14 -50.33 -66.16
N SER A 40 -6.48 -49.28 -66.91
CA SER A 40 -7.07 -49.41 -68.25
C SER A 40 -6.10 -50.00 -69.28
N PHE A 41 -4.79 -49.77 -69.15
CA PHE A 41 -3.76 -50.27 -70.07
C PHE A 41 -3.01 -51.50 -69.56
N GLU A 42 -3.37 -52.01 -68.38
CA GLU A 42 -2.73 -53.19 -67.77
C GLU A 42 -2.78 -54.43 -68.68
N GLY A 43 -3.86 -54.59 -69.45
CA GLY A 43 -4.02 -55.69 -70.41
C GLY A 43 -3.03 -55.64 -71.58
N ALA A 44 -2.53 -54.45 -71.95
CA ALA A 44 -1.53 -54.29 -73.00
C ALA A 44 -0.08 -54.31 -72.44
N TYR A 45 0.11 -53.84 -71.21
CA TYR A 45 1.42 -53.71 -70.58
C TYR A 45 1.39 -54.19 -69.12
N PRO A 46 1.79 -55.45 -68.83
CA PRO A 46 1.68 -56.03 -67.49
C PRO A 46 2.48 -55.33 -66.38
N TRP A 47 3.52 -54.56 -66.73
CA TRP A 47 4.31 -53.79 -65.75
C TRP A 47 3.53 -52.60 -65.15
N LEU A 48 2.46 -52.14 -65.83
CA LEU A 48 1.57 -51.11 -65.31
C LEU A 48 0.81 -51.56 -64.06
N GLY A 49 0.74 -52.86 -63.77
CA GLY A 49 0.17 -53.37 -62.52
C GLY A 49 0.86 -52.83 -61.27
N PHE A 50 2.20 -52.66 -61.29
CA PHE A 50 2.93 -52.04 -60.18
C PHE A 50 2.60 -50.55 -60.01
N VAL A 51 2.40 -49.84 -61.12
CA VAL A 51 2.02 -48.41 -61.13
C VAL A 51 0.57 -48.25 -60.65
N ALA A 52 -0.32 -49.14 -61.07
CA ALA A 52 -1.71 -49.18 -60.61
C ALA A 52 -1.77 -49.45 -59.10
N ALA A 53 -1.03 -50.44 -58.60
CA ALA A 53 -0.98 -50.75 -57.16
C ALA A 53 -0.40 -49.60 -56.32
N PHE A 54 0.66 -48.94 -56.80
CA PHE A 54 1.19 -47.73 -56.17
C PHE A 54 0.11 -46.63 -56.13
N ALA A 55 -0.50 -46.32 -57.27
CA ALA A 55 -1.46 -45.23 -57.39
C ALA A 55 -2.77 -45.50 -56.61
N GLU A 56 -3.22 -46.75 -56.55
CA GLU A 56 -4.37 -47.18 -55.76
C GLU A 56 -4.12 -46.97 -54.26
N ALA A 57 -3.02 -47.52 -53.75
CA ALA A 57 -2.69 -47.43 -52.34
C ALA A 57 -2.31 -45.99 -51.93
N ALA A 58 -1.66 -45.22 -52.82
CA ALA A 58 -1.41 -43.80 -52.63
C ALA A 58 -2.73 -43.00 -52.56
N THR A 59 -3.70 -43.32 -53.42
CA THR A 59 -5.03 -42.69 -53.40
C THR A 59 -5.76 -42.98 -52.08
N ILE A 60 -5.74 -44.24 -51.63
CA ILE A 60 -6.35 -44.64 -50.35
C ILE A 60 -5.67 -43.91 -49.18
N GLY A 61 -4.33 -43.87 -49.15
CA GLY A 61 -3.57 -43.15 -48.12
C GLY A 61 -3.90 -41.64 -48.10
N GLY A 62 -3.96 -41.01 -49.26
CA GLY A 62 -4.31 -39.59 -49.38
C GLY A 62 -5.77 -39.26 -49.04
N LEU A 63 -6.69 -40.21 -49.23
CA LEU A 63 -8.10 -40.09 -48.81
C LEU A 63 -8.26 -40.30 -47.30
N ALA A 64 -7.56 -41.27 -46.71
CA ALA A 64 -7.58 -41.53 -45.28
C ALA A 64 -7.06 -40.32 -44.49
N ASP A 65 -5.93 -39.75 -44.90
CA ASP A 65 -5.39 -38.55 -44.26
C ASP A 65 -6.25 -37.31 -44.52
N TRP A 66 -6.87 -37.19 -45.70
CA TRP A 66 -7.86 -36.14 -45.94
C TRP A 66 -9.01 -36.24 -44.95
N TYR A 67 -9.55 -37.44 -44.74
CA TYR A 67 -10.61 -37.67 -43.78
C TYR A 67 -10.16 -37.30 -42.36
N ALA A 68 -8.98 -37.74 -41.91
CA ALA A 68 -8.46 -37.45 -40.58
C ALA A 68 -8.28 -35.93 -40.34
N VAL A 69 -7.70 -35.21 -41.30
CA VAL A 69 -7.50 -33.76 -41.21
C VAL A 69 -8.85 -33.02 -41.21
N VAL A 70 -9.78 -33.42 -42.07
CA VAL A 70 -11.13 -32.82 -42.07
C VAL A 70 -11.85 -33.10 -40.76
N ALA A 71 -11.82 -34.34 -40.26
CA ALA A 71 -12.43 -34.75 -39.00
C ALA A 71 -11.85 -34.02 -37.78
N LEU A 72 -10.63 -33.51 -37.84
CA LEU A 72 -10.07 -32.68 -36.77
C LEU A 72 -10.79 -31.33 -36.64
N PHE A 73 -11.13 -30.71 -37.77
CA PHE A 73 -11.65 -29.33 -37.83
C PHE A 73 -13.15 -29.22 -38.09
N ARG A 74 -13.74 -30.15 -38.85
CA ARG A 74 -15.12 -30.08 -39.37
C ARG A 74 -15.71 -31.48 -39.53
N ARG A 75 -17.02 -31.53 -39.83
CA ARG A 75 -17.69 -32.76 -40.22
C ARG A 75 -17.41 -33.05 -41.70
N PRO A 76 -16.84 -34.20 -42.07
CA PRO A 76 -16.58 -34.54 -43.47
C PRO A 76 -17.89 -34.61 -44.26
N LEU A 77 -17.93 -33.97 -45.42
CA LEU A 77 -19.13 -33.84 -46.28
C LEU A 77 -20.38 -33.27 -45.57
N GLY A 78 -20.23 -32.69 -44.37
CA GLY A 78 -21.35 -32.23 -43.54
C GLY A 78 -22.16 -33.34 -42.85
N LEU A 79 -21.73 -34.60 -42.92
CA LEU A 79 -22.46 -35.73 -42.37
C LEU A 79 -22.24 -35.87 -40.84
N PRO A 80 -23.25 -36.30 -40.06
CA PRO A 80 -23.14 -36.48 -38.61
C PRO A 80 -22.40 -37.79 -38.28
N ILE A 81 -21.12 -37.86 -38.63
CA ILE A 81 -20.24 -38.99 -38.31
C ILE A 81 -19.74 -38.82 -36.86
N PRO A 82 -19.86 -39.84 -35.99
CA PRO A 82 -19.37 -39.76 -34.61
C PRO A 82 -17.84 -39.52 -34.59
N HIS A 83 -17.34 -38.82 -33.56
CA HIS A 83 -15.92 -38.51 -33.39
C HIS A 83 -15.30 -37.68 -34.54
N THR A 84 -16.05 -36.71 -35.08
CA THR A 84 -15.56 -35.72 -36.05
C THR A 84 -15.73 -34.30 -35.52
N ALA A 85 -15.14 -33.30 -36.16
CA ALA A 85 -14.98 -31.95 -35.61
C ALA A 85 -14.36 -31.96 -34.18
N ILE A 86 -13.29 -32.75 -33.99
CA ILE A 86 -12.69 -33.03 -32.67
C ILE A 86 -12.33 -31.75 -31.92
N ILE A 87 -11.70 -30.76 -32.58
CA ILE A 87 -11.30 -29.50 -31.94
C ILE A 87 -12.52 -28.69 -31.48
N PRO A 88 -13.50 -28.38 -32.36
CA PRO A 88 -14.78 -27.78 -31.96
C PRO A 88 -15.47 -28.49 -30.79
N GLU A 89 -15.63 -29.81 -30.86
CA GLU A 89 -16.35 -30.58 -29.85
C GLU A 89 -15.62 -30.62 -28.49
N ASN A 90 -14.28 -30.44 -28.49
CA ASN A 90 -13.46 -30.42 -27.28
C ASN A 90 -13.07 -29.01 -26.79
N GLN A 91 -13.63 -27.94 -27.36
CA GLN A 91 -13.25 -26.55 -27.04
C GLN A 91 -13.22 -26.29 -25.52
N ASN A 92 -14.27 -26.68 -24.80
CA ASN A 92 -14.37 -26.47 -23.35
C ASN A 92 -13.22 -27.16 -22.59
N ARG A 93 -12.92 -28.41 -22.94
CA ARG A 93 -11.84 -29.18 -22.33
C ARG A 93 -10.47 -28.58 -22.62
N ILE A 94 -10.26 -28.11 -23.86
CA ILE A 94 -9.02 -27.43 -24.26
C ILE A 94 -8.87 -26.13 -23.46
N ALA A 95 -9.95 -25.36 -23.31
CA ALA A 95 -9.96 -24.12 -22.55
C ALA A 95 -9.61 -24.35 -21.06
N ASP A 96 -10.22 -25.34 -20.42
CA ASP A 96 -9.95 -25.68 -19.02
C ASP A 96 -8.51 -26.15 -18.80
N ASN A 97 -7.99 -26.96 -19.72
CA ASN A 97 -6.61 -27.42 -19.67
C ASN A 97 -5.61 -26.27 -19.90
N LEU A 98 -5.92 -25.34 -20.80
CA LEU A 98 -5.08 -24.17 -21.05
C LEU A 98 -5.04 -23.26 -19.82
N GLY A 99 -6.18 -22.99 -19.19
CA GLY A 99 -6.22 -22.22 -17.94
C GLY A 99 -5.35 -22.85 -16.86
N ARG A 100 -5.54 -24.14 -16.60
CA ARG A 100 -4.72 -24.90 -15.64
C ARG A 100 -3.23 -24.89 -16.00
N PHE A 101 -2.90 -25.00 -17.27
CA PHE A 101 -1.51 -24.97 -17.74
C PHE A 101 -0.84 -23.62 -17.41
N ILE A 102 -1.53 -22.50 -17.65
CA ILE A 102 -1.04 -21.16 -17.29
C ILE A 102 -0.86 -21.05 -15.77
N GLU A 103 -1.85 -21.52 -15.00
CA GLU A 103 -1.80 -21.49 -13.55
C GLU A 103 -0.60 -22.22 -12.96
N VAL A 104 -0.36 -23.46 -13.43
CA VAL A 104 0.67 -24.35 -12.88
C VAL A 104 2.07 -24.00 -13.36
N ASN A 105 2.22 -23.48 -14.58
CA ASN A 105 3.55 -23.30 -15.18
C ASN A 105 3.99 -21.83 -15.23
N PHE A 106 3.06 -20.88 -15.42
CA PHE A 106 3.40 -19.46 -15.59
C PHE A 106 3.11 -18.62 -14.35
N LEU A 107 2.09 -19.00 -13.58
CA LEU A 107 1.71 -18.32 -12.32
C LEU A 107 2.17 -19.10 -11.08
N ALA A 108 3.14 -19.99 -11.25
CA ALA A 108 3.79 -20.66 -10.15
C ALA A 108 4.64 -19.67 -9.32
N PRO A 109 4.79 -19.89 -8.00
CA PRO A 109 5.50 -18.96 -7.14
C PRO A 109 6.92 -18.64 -7.59
N GLU A 110 7.71 -19.64 -7.99
CA GLU A 110 9.12 -19.47 -8.37
C GLU A 110 9.30 -18.64 -9.65
N PRO A 111 8.72 -18.99 -10.82
CA PRO A 111 8.85 -18.17 -12.03
C PRO A 111 8.37 -16.72 -11.85
N VAL A 112 7.27 -16.53 -11.09
CA VAL A 112 6.75 -15.19 -10.80
C VAL A 112 7.74 -14.40 -9.94
N ARG A 113 8.29 -15.03 -8.90
CA ARG A 113 9.27 -14.40 -8.01
C ARG A 113 10.55 -14.03 -8.75
N GLU A 114 11.09 -14.93 -9.56
CA GLU A 114 12.25 -14.66 -10.41
C GLU A 114 11.98 -13.45 -11.32
N LYS A 115 10.81 -13.42 -11.97
CA LYS A 115 10.47 -12.32 -12.87
C LYS A 115 10.27 -10.99 -12.16
N LEU A 116 9.68 -10.99 -10.97
CA LEU A 116 9.53 -9.78 -10.16
C LEU A 116 10.88 -9.28 -9.63
N ALA A 117 11.82 -10.18 -9.32
CA ALA A 117 13.14 -9.81 -8.83
C ALA A 117 14.01 -9.08 -9.88
N GLU A 118 13.69 -9.19 -11.16
CA GLU A 118 14.33 -8.40 -12.23
C GLU A 118 13.92 -6.92 -12.22
N VAL A 119 12.84 -6.56 -11.53
CA VAL A 119 12.30 -5.20 -11.51
C VAL A 119 12.80 -4.42 -10.31
N ASP A 120 13.39 -3.24 -10.56
CA ASP A 120 13.74 -2.30 -9.50
C ASP A 120 12.55 -1.43 -9.11
N PHE A 121 11.64 -1.97 -8.29
CA PHE A 121 10.47 -1.25 -7.77
C PHE A 121 10.85 -0.01 -6.97
N SER A 122 11.97 -0.06 -6.26
CA SER A 122 12.49 1.02 -5.44
C SER A 122 12.84 2.23 -6.29
N ALA A 123 13.52 2.02 -7.44
CA ALA A 123 13.82 3.08 -8.39
C ALA A 123 12.54 3.65 -9.01
N LEU A 124 11.58 2.79 -9.40
CA LEU A 124 10.30 3.25 -9.96
C LEU A 124 9.54 4.16 -9.00
N VAL A 125 9.48 3.81 -7.71
CA VAL A 125 8.81 4.61 -6.69
C VAL A 125 9.61 5.89 -6.37
N ALA A 126 10.93 5.79 -6.24
CA ALA A 126 11.79 6.94 -5.99
C ALA A 126 11.67 7.99 -7.10
N ASP A 127 11.79 7.56 -8.36
CA ASP A 127 11.66 8.42 -9.54
C ASP A 127 10.27 9.05 -9.64
N TRP A 128 9.23 8.27 -9.33
CA TRP A 128 7.86 8.78 -9.36
C TRP A 128 7.60 9.82 -8.26
N LEU A 129 8.12 9.61 -7.05
CA LEU A 129 7.98 10.56 -5.94
C LEU A 129 8.85 11.80 -6.09
N ALA A 130 10.04 11.67 -6.67
CA ALA A 130 10.96 12.79 -6.87
C ALA A 130 10.47 13.80 -7.94
N ASP A 131 9.56 13.39 -8.81
CA ASP A 131 8.88 14.26 -9.78
C ASP A 131 7.84 15.16 -9.09
N ALA A 132 8.04 16.48 -9.19
CA ALA A 132 7.21 17.46 -8.50
C ALA A 132 5.74 17.47 -8.97
N GLU A 133 5.46 17.19 -10.24
CA GLU A 133 4.10 17.16 -10.77
C GLU A 133 3.34 15.93 -10.26
N ARG A 134 3.99 14.76 -10.26
CA ARG A 134 3.46 13.51 -9.72
C ARG A 134 3.24 13.59 -8.22
N ALA A 135 4.21 14.13 -7.48
CA ALA A 135 4.10 14.37 -6.04
C ALA A 135 2.96 15.35 -5.71
N ALA A 136 2.78 16.43 -6.49
CA ALA A 136 1.63 17.33 -6.34
C ALA A 136 0.30 16.63 -6.64
N GLY A 137 0.27 15.74 -7.64
CA GLY A 137 -0.85 14.85 -7.93
C GLY A 137 -1.22 13.95 -6.75
N LEU A 138 -0.23 13.25 -6.17
CA LEU A 138 -0.41 12.40 -4.99
C LEU A 138 -0.91 13.20 -3.79
N SER A 139 -0.30 14.36 -3.54
CA SER A 139 -0.69 15.25 -2.45
C SER A 139 -2.15 15.70 -2.58
N ARG A 140 -2.60 16.09 -3.78
CA ARG A 140 -4.02 16.39 -4.04
C ARG A 140 -4.93 15.21 -3.72
N PHE A 141 -4.53 14.00 -4.13
CA PHE A 141 -5.30 12.79 -3.86
C PHE A 141 -5.40 12.51 -2.35
N VAL A 142 -4.27 12.54 -1.63
CA VAL A 142 -4.23 12.29 -0.18
C VAL A 142 -5.04 13.34 0.58
N VAL A 143 -4.84 14.63 0.27
CA VAL A 143 -5.57 15.74 0.92
C VAL A 143 -7.08 15.64 0.67
N ARG A 144 -7.52 15.14 -0.49
CA ARG A 144 -8.95 14.92 -0.78
C ARG A 144 -9.59 13.86 0.13
N LEU A 145 -8.80 12.92 0.65
CA LEU A 145 -9.29 11.89 1.57
C LEU A 145 -9.38 12.41 3.02
N VAL A 146 -8.67 13.48 3.37
CA VAL A 146 -8.58 14.01 4.74
C VAL A 146 -9.94 14.36 5.36
N PRO A 147 -10.89 15.04 4.66
CA PRO A 147 -12.19 15.31 5.25
C PRO A 147 -12.98 14.03 5.59
N GLN A 148 -12.86 12.99 4.76
CA GLN A 148 -13.56 11.72 4.97
C GLN A 148 -12.96 10.95 6.15
N THR A 149 -11.63 10.94 6.27
CA THR A 149 -10.96 10.31 7.40
C THR A 149 -11.24 11.05 8.70
N LEU A 150 -11.20 12.39 8.70
CA LEU A 150 -11.56 13.19 9.88
C LEU A 150 -13.01 12.96 10.33
N ALA A 151 -13.97 12.88 9.39
CA ALA A 151 -15.37 12.60 9.71
C ALA A 151 -15.58 11.19 10.28
N ALA A 152 -14.90 10.17 9.72
CA ALA A 152 -14.94 8.81 10.26
C ALA A 152 -14.32 8.73 11.67
N VAL A 153 -13.24 9.49 11.88
CA VAL A 153 -12.54 9.60 13.17
C VAL A 153 -13.43 10.22 14.24
N GLU A 154 -14.23 11.23 13.90
CA GLU A 154 -15.16 11.88 14.84
C GLU A 154 -16.17 10.89 15.43
N GLN A 155 -16.66 9.95 14.63
CA GLN A 155 -17.62 8.93 15.04
C GLN A 155 -17.01 7.79 15.87
N SER A 156 -15.68 7.66 15.86
CA SER A 156 -14.96 6.54 16.50
C SER A 156 -14.56 6.77 17.97
N GLY A 157 -14.80 7.97 18.51
CA GLY A 157 -14.34 8.34 19.86
C GLY A 157 -12.85 8.73 19.95
N LEU A 158 -12.14 8.83 18.82
CA LEU A 158 -10.72 9.19 18.78
C LEU A 158 -10.43 10.57 19.38
N ARG A 159 -11.41 11.48 19.41
CA ARG A 159 -11.28 12.77 20.11
C ARG A 159 -10.83 12.56 21.57
N GLY A 160 -11.44 11.60 22.26
CA GLY A 160 -11.07 11.25 23.63
C GLY A 160 -9.66 10.66 23.69
N PHE A 161 -9.31 9.79 22.74
CA PHE A 161 -7.98 9.22 22.62
C PHE A 161 -6.89 10.29 22.41
N VAL A 162 -7.08 11.22 21.45
CA VAL A 162 -6.12 12.30 21.18
C VAL A 162 -6.01 13.24 22.36
N THR A 163 -7.15 13.60 22.98
CA THR A 163 -7.17 14.45 24.18
C THR A 163 -6.36 13.82 25.32
N SER A 164 -6.58 12.55 25.61
CA SER A 164 -5.78 11.81 26.61
C SER A 164 -4.32 11.76 26.22
N ARG A 165 -4.01 11.43 24.96
CA ARG A 165 -2.65 11.31 24.46
C ARG A 165 -1.84 12.61 24.58
N MET A 166 -2.49 13.76 24.35
CA MET A 166 -1.90 15.09 24.54
C MET A 166 -1.59 15.35 26.02
N LEU A 167 -2.52 15.03 26.92
CA LEU A 167 -2.30 15.17 28.37
C LEU A 167 -1.18 14.24 28.87
N ASP A 168 -1.11 13.02 28.33
CA ASP A 168 -0.06 12.05 28.66
C ASP A 168 1.34 12.53 28.24
N GLU A 169 1.48 13.20 27.08
CA GLU A 169 2.76 13.82 26.70
C GLU A 169 3.17 14.93 27.66
N VAL A 170 2.22 15.78 28.08
CA VAL A 170 2.51 16.82 29.07
C VAL A 170 2.90 16.20 30.42
N GLU A 171 2.30 15.06 30.79
CA GLU A 171 2.67 14.35 32.01
C GLU A 171 4.13 13.82 31.98
N LYS A 172 4.71 13.52 30.81
CA LYS A 172 6.10 13.04 30.73
C LYS A 172 7.13 14.11 31.04
N VAL A 173 6.77 15.40 30.89
CA VAL A 173 7.69 16.51 31.17
C VAL A 173 7.83 16.69 32.68
N PRO A 174 9.03 16.56 33.26
CA PRO A 174 9.24 16.74 34.70
C PRO A 174 9.07 18.22 35.08
N LEU A 175 8.15 18.51 35.99
CA LEU A 175 7.79 19.90 36.34
C LEU A 175 8.85 20.56 37.20
N ALA A 176 9.48 19.81 38.12
CA ALA A 176 10.45 20.36 39.06
C ALA A 176 11.68 21.01 38.41
N PRO A 177 12.39 20.37 37.47
CA PRO A 177 13.52 21.01 36.78
C PRO A 177 13.07 22.20 35.92
N LEU A 178 11.95 22.08 35.21
CA LEU A 178 11.40 23.17 34.39
C LEU A 178 11.06 24.40 35.25
N ALA A 179 10.38 24.19 36.38
CA ALA A 179 10.07 25.26 37.32
C ALA A 179 11.33 25.88 37.92
N ALA A 180 12.36 25.08 38.22
CA ALA A 180 13.63 25.59 38.71
C ALA A 180 14.36 26.45 37.66
N GLU A 181 14.36 26.06 36.39
CA GLU A 181 14.94 26.86 35.30
C GLU A 181 14.21 28.19 35.12
N LEU A 182 12.87 28.17 35.05
CA LEU A 182 12.06 29.37 34.91
C LEU A 182 12.21 30.31 36.11
N LEU A 183 12.20 29.77 37.33
CA LEU A 183 12.42 30.56 38.55
C LEU A 183 13.85 31.11 38.61
N SER A 184 14.85 30.34 38.19
CA SER A 184 16.25 30.81 38.10
C SER A 184 16.35 32.04 37.19
N ALA A 185 15.80 31.96 35.97
CA ALA A 185 15.80 33.08 35.02
C ALA A 185 15.05 34.32 35.55
N LEU A 186 13.99 34.11 36.35
CA LEU A 186 13.30 35.21 37.03
C LEU A 186 14.12 35.81 38.18
N THR A 187 14.96 35.02 38.86
CA THR A 187 15.75 35.48 40.00
C THR A 187 17.12 36.06 39.66
N ASP A 188 17.69 35.76 38.48
CA ASP A 188 19.06 36.18 38.09
C ASP A 188 19.26 37.71 38.14
N ASP A 189 18.24 38.48 37.73
CA ASP A 189 18.23 39.96 37.76
C ASP A 189 17.67 40.54 39.07
N ARG A 190 17.57 39.74 40.14
CA ARG A 190 16.84 40.07 41.38
C ARG A 190 15.38 40.50 41.14
N ARG A 191 14.73 40.08 40.04
CA ARG A 191 13.35 40.52 39.73
C ARG A 191 12.34 40.02 40.75
N HIS A 192 12.64 38.93 41.47
CA HIS A 192 11.84 38.45 42.60
C HIS A 192 11.76 39.46 43.74
N GLN A 193 12.70 40.41 43.87
CA GLN A 193 12.60 41.50 44.85
C GLN A 193 11.36 42.38 44.61
N ARG A 194 10.88 42.50 43.36
CA ARG A 194 9.60 43.21 43.10
C ARG A 194 8.40 42.49 43.72
N LEU A 195 8.42 41.16 43.73
CA LEU A 195 7.39 40.38 44.41
C LEU A 195 7.46 40.59 45.93
N PHE A 196 8.67 40.68 46.47
CA PHE A 196 8.89 41.02 47.87
C PHE A 196 8.38 42.43 48.21
N ASP A 197 8.60 43.42 47.32
CA ASP A 197 8.05 44.77 47.49
C ASP A 197 6.51 44.77 47.54
N GLU A 198 5.85 44.04 46.65
CA GLU A 198 4.38 43.91 46.70
C GLU A 198 3.91 43.20 47.97
N PHE A 199 4.64 42.15 48.40
CA PHE A 199 4.31 41.44 49.62
C PHE A 199 4.43 42.33 50.86
N THR A 200 5.53 43.09 50.99
CA THR A 200 5.72 44.06 52.08
C THR A 200 4.66 45.17 52.04
N ARG A 201 4.21 45.60 50.86
CA ARG A 201 3.11 46.56 50.70
C ARG A 201 1.77 45.97 51.14
N VAL A 202 1.47 44.73 50.79
CA VAL A 202 0.25 44.03 51.23
C VAL A 202 0.22 43.89 52.75
N ILE A 203 1.32 43.45 53.36
CA ILE A 203 1.42 43.37 54.82
C ILE A 203 1.33 44.76 55.45
N GLY A 204 2.01 45.76 54.89
CA GLY A 204 1.93 47.14 55.38
C GLY A 204 0.51 47.69 55.40
N ARG A 205 -0.30 47.40 54.35
CA ARG A 205 -1.73 47.76 54.34
C ARG A 205 -2.51 47.02 55.42
N PHE A 206 -2.29 45.73 55.58
CA PHE A 206 -2.94 44.93 56.62
C PHE A 206 -2.63 45.44 58.04
N LEU A 207 -1.38 45.87 58.29
CA LEU A 207 -0.97 46.43 59.58
C LEU A 207 -1.53 47.83 59.85
N ASN A 208 -2.08 48.51 58.84
CA ASN A 208 -2.71 49.83 58.97
C ASN A 208 -4.24 49.75 58.96
N ASP A 209 -4.82 48.56 58.81
CA ASP A 209 -6.26 48.34 58.77
C ASP A 209 -6.82 48.12 60.19
N GLU A 210 -7.65 49.05 60.66
CA GLU A 210 -8.22 49.03 62.01
C GLU A 210 -9.15 47.82 62.26
N GLU A 211 -9.85 47.33 61.23
CA GLU A 211 -10.72 46.15 61.36
C GLU A 211 -9.89 44.87 61.49
N ALA A 212 -8.86 44.75 60.65
CA ALA A 212 -7.92 43.62 60.70
C ALA A 212 -7.18 43.55 62.05
N LEU A 213 -6.73 44.70 62.56
CA LEU A 213 -6.09 44.81 63.86
C LEU A 213 -7.04 44.48 65.01
N SER A 214 -8.32 44.85 64.90
CA SER A 214 -9.34 44.53 65.90
C SER A 214 -9.63 43.03 65.96
N ALA A 215 -9.76 42.37 64.81
CA ALA A 215 -9.94 40.92 64.74
C ALA A 215 -8.71 40.15 65.28
N MET A 216 -7.50 40.63 64.98
CA MET A 216 -6.27 40.04 65.51
C MET A 216 -6.16 40.22 67.03
N ARG A 217 -6.57 41.38 67.55
CA ARG A 217 -6.64 41.66 68.98
C ARG A 217 -7.58 40.71 69.72
N GLU A 218 -8.75 40.44 69.15
CA GLU A 218 -9.75 39.56 69.73
C GLU A 218 -9.20 38.13 69.87
N LYS A 219 -8.57 37.59 68.82
CA LYS A 219 -7.88 36.30 68.88
C LYS A 219 -6.77 36.26 69.93
N ILE A 220 -5.95 37.31 70.02
CA ILE A 220 -4.88 37.39 71.02
C ILE A 220 -5.48 37.39 72.44
N ARG A 221 -6.59 38.09 72.65
CA ARG A 221 -7.27 38.15 73.95
C ARG A 221 -7.85 36.80 74.38
N GLU A 222 -8.30 35.98 73.44
CA GLU A 222 -8.79 34.61 73.68
C GLU A 222 -7.66 33.64 74.07
N GLU A 223 -6.46 33.80 73.51
CA GLU A 223 -5.31 32.92 73.81
C GLU A 223 -4.47 33.38 75.02
N LEU A 224 -4.64 34.61 75.51
CA LEU A 224 -3.87 35.13 76.63
C LEU A 224 -4.39 34.64 78.01
N PRO A 225 -3.49 34.26 78.94
CA PRO A 225 -3.86 33.94 80.31
C PRO A 225 -4.60 35.09 81.00
N SER A 226 -5.62 34.76 81.81
CA SER A 226 -6.53 35.72 82.46
C SER A 226 -5.84 36.82 83.29
N LEU A 227 -4.62 36.58 83.77
CA LEU A 227 -3.80 37.56 84.49
C LEU A 227 -3.35 38.76 83.62
N PHE A 228 -3.16 38.57 82.31
CA PHE A 228 -2.77 39.66 81.38
C PHE A 228 -3.97 40.49 80.91
N ASN A 229 -5.17 39.90 80.90
CA ASN A 229 -6.41 40.55 80.50
C ASN A 229 -6.90 41.61 81.52
N LEU A 230 -6.44 41.53 82.78
CA LEU A 230 -6.80 42.48 83.85
C LEU A 230 -6.14 43.87 83.67
N PHE A 231 -5.02 43.95 82.97
CA PHE A 231 -4.23 45.19 82.82
C PHE A 231 -4.39 45.91 81.46
N ARG A 232 -5.30 45.47 80.58
CA ARG A 232 -5.40 45.94 79.18
C ARG A 232 -4.07 45.93 78.42
N ALA A 233 -3.19 44.98 78.77
CA ALA A 233 -1.87 44.87 78.18
C ALA A 233 -1.94 44.44 76.70
N ASP A 234 -3.00 43.74 76.31
CA ASP A 234 -3.32 43.31 74.95
C ASP A 234 -3.29 44.47 73.94
N ALA A 235 -3.99 45.57 74.24
CA ALA A 235 -4.12 46.72 73.35
C ALA A 235 -2.79 47.42 73.12
N TYR A 236 -2.07 47.62 74.23
CA TYR A 236 -0.83 48.37 74.26
C TYR A 236 0.30 47.59 73.59
N LEU A 237 0.40 46.29 73.89
CA LEU A 237 1.39 45.39 73.28
C LEU A 237 1.15 45.23 71.78
N LEU A 238 -0.10 44.97 71.36
CA LEU A 238 -0.42 44.85 69.94
C LEU A 238 -0.08 46.14 69.19
N LYS A 239 -0.49 47.31 69.72
CA LYS A 239 -0.20 48.61 69.09
C LYS A 239 1.31 48.87 68.97
N LYS A 240 2.10 48.55 70.00
CA LYS A 240 3.57 48.67 69.97
C LYS A 240 4.20 47.72 68.94
N ILE A 241 3.78 46.46 68.91
CA ILE A 241 4.32 45.45 68.00
C ILE A 241 3.99 45.80 66.54
N VAL A 242 2.75 46.20 66.28
CA VAL A 242 2.29 46.62 64.93
C VAL A 242 3.03 47.87 64.47
N ALA A 243 3.21 48.87 65.34
CA ALA A 243 3.99 50.07 65.00
C ALA A 243 5.46 49.74 64.71
N SER A 244 6.09 48.87 65.51
CA SER A 244 7.46 48.41 65.24
C SER A 244 7.55 47.60 63.94
N ALA A 245 6.58 46.72 63.66
CA ALA A 245 6.53 45.94 62.44
C ALA A 245 6.31 46.82 61.20
N GLY A 246 5.44 47.83 61.30
CA GLY A 246 5.23 48.83 60.26
C GLY A 246 6.50 49.63 59.97
N THR A 247 7.20 50.09 61.01
CA THR A 247 8.48 50.81 60.88
C THR A 247 9.53 49.94 60.19
N LEU A 248 9.68 48.68 60.62
CA LEU A 248 10.60 47.72 60.01
C LEU A 248 10.27 47.46 58.53
N LEU A 249 8.99 47.37 58.16
CA LEU A 249 8.59 47.19 56.76
C LEU A 249 8.86 48.43 55.89
N GLU A 250 8.82 49.64 56.45
CA GLU A 250 9.25 50.85 55.75
C GLU A 250 10.77 50.89 55.58
N GLU A 251 11.54 50.53 56.62
CA GLU A 251 13.00 50.43 56.55
C GLU A 251 13.45 49.42 55.47
N VAL A 252 12.82 48.24 55.44
CA VAL A 252 13.05 47.20 54.42
C VAL A 252 12.71 47.71 53.02
N ARG A 253 11.66 48.52 52.87
CA ARG A 253 11.24 49.08 51.58
C ARG A 253 12.20 50.19 51.09
N ALA A 254 12.70 51.01 52.01
CA ALA A 254 13.58 52.13 51.70
C ALA A 254 15.03 51.72 51.40
N ASP A 255 15.50 50.61 51.98
CA ASP A 255 16.86 50.10 51.81
C ASP A 255 16.91 48.85 50.91
N PRO A 256 17.45 48.94 49.68
CA PRO A 256 17.65 47.80 48.77
C PRO A 256 18.60 46.72 49.31
N ASP A 257 19.52 47.07 50.21
CA ASP A 257 20.53 46.18 50.77
C ASP A 257 20.16 45.69 52.20
N HIS A 258 18.92 45.94 52.62
CA HIS A 258 18.43 45.54 53.92
C HIS A 258 18.60 44.02 54.18
N PRO A 259 19.02 43.58 55.38
CA PRO A 259 19.26 42.16 55.70
C PRO A 259 18.09 41.22 55.37
N MET A 260 16.84 41.69 55.52
CA MET A 260 15.65 40.91 55.15
C MET A 260 15.52 40.65 53.64
N ARG A 261 15.97 41.58 52.79
CA ARG A 261 15.98 41.37 51.33
C ARG A 261 17.00 40.30 50.95
N ALA A 262 18.17 40.32 51.60
CA ALA A 262 19.18 39.28 51.42
C ALA A 262 18.72 37.90 51.92
N GLU A 263 17.92 37.86 53.00
CA GLU A 263 17.30 36.61 53.47
C GLU A 263 16.26 36.08 52.47
N PHE A 264 15.47 36.97 51.85
CA PHE A 264 14.55 36.59 50.78
C PHE A 264 15.29 36.06 49.53
N ASP A 265 16.43 36.66 49.17
CA ASP A 265 17.30 36.15 48.10
C ASP A 265 17.78 34.73 48.41
N ARG A 266 18.32 34.49 49.61
CA ARG A 266 18.75 33.17 50.06
C ARG A 266 17.61 32.16 50.07
N PHE A 267 16.42 32.57 50.51
CA PHE A 267 15.23 31.74 50.50
C PHE A 267 14.86 31.33 49.07
N ALA A 268 14.81 32.27 48.13
CA ALA A 268 14.45 32.02 46.73
C ALA A 268 15.46 31.07 46.06
N GLN A 269 16.76 31.37 46.19
CA GLN A 269 17.83 30.52 45.66
C GLN A 269 17.80 29.11 46.28
N GLY A 270 17.65 29.02 47.59
CA GLY A 270 17.53 27.74 48.29
C GLY A 270 16.29 26.95 47.88
N PHE A 271 15.18 27.62 47.57
CA PHE A 271 13.98 26.96 47.05
C PHE A 271 14.18 26.42 45.63
N ILE A 272 14.80 27.20 44.75
CA ILE A 272 15.16 26.77 43.39
C ILE A 272 16.09 25.55 43.44
N GLU A 273 17.11 25.58 44.29
CA GLU A 273 18.04 24.47 44.42
C GLU A 273 17.38 23.20 44.98
N ARG A 274 16.47 23.36 45.95
CA ARG A 274 15.65 22.24 46.44
C ARG A 274 14.73 21.68 45.35
N LEU A 275 14.16 22.51 44.48
CA LEU A 275 13.37 22.02 43.35
C LEU A 275 14.22 21.17 42.38
N ARG A 276 15.50 21.52 42.18
CA ARG A 276 16.43 20.74 41.33
C ARG A 276 16.84 19.41 41.96
N THR A 277 17.20 19.42 43.24
CA THR A 277 17.93 18.31 43.87
C THR A 277 17.10 17.44 44.79
N SER A 278 16.03 17.98 45.39
CA SER A 278 15.24 17.24 46.38
C SER A 278 14.14 16.39 45.75
N LYS A 279 14.22 15.08 46.01
CA LYS A 279 13.17 14.11 45.64
C LYS A 279 11.81 14.46 46.25
N GLN A 280 11.77 15.07 47.44
CA GLN A 280 10.51 15.44 48.08
C GLN A 280 9.82 16.59 47.34
N TYR A 281 10.57 17.62 46.95
CA TYR A 281 10.04 18.76 46.21
C TYR A 281 9.64 18.34 44.79
N ALA A 282 10.45 17.49 44.15
CA ALA A 282 10.08 16.87 42.88
C ALA A 282 8.74 16.14 42.97
N ARG A 283 8.55 15.25 43.95
CA ARG A 283 7.27 14.56 44.14
C ARG A 283 6.09 15.51 44.35
N ARG A 284 6.28 16.59 45.11
CA ARG A 284 5.22 17.57 45.36
C ARG A 284 4.87 18.38 44.11
N ALA A 285 5.87 18.75 43.30
CA ALA A 285 5.66 19.39 42.02
C ALA A 285 4.93 18.45 41.04
N GLU A 286 5.34 17.18 40.96
CA GLU A 286 4.66 16.18 40.13
C GLU A 286 3.22 15.94 40.56
N GLN A 287 2.94 15.92 41.86
CA GLN A 287 1.58 15.83 42.36
C GLN A 287 0.75 17.05 41.94
N LEU A 288 1.28 18.27 42.10
CA LEU A 288 0.59 19.49 41.68
C LEU A 288 0.30 19.49 40.17
N LYS A 289 1.25 19.02 39.35
CA LYS A 289 1.05 18.83 37.90
C LYS A 289 -0.11 17.89 37.63
N ARG A 290 -0.11 16.70 38.26
CA ARG A 290 -1.17 15.69 38.08
C ARG A 290 -2.54 16.22 38.50
N ASP A 291 -2.61 16.86 39.65
CA ASP A 291 -3.85 17.46 40.15
C ASP A 291 -4.37 18.55 39.20
N PHE A 292 -3.47 19.32 38.59
CA PHE A 292 -3.82 20.31 37.58
C PHE A 292 -4.28 19.67 36.26
N LEU A 293 -3.57 18.67 35.74
CA LEU A 293 -3.95 17.94 34.51
C LEU A 293 -5.24 17.12 34.66
N ALA A 294 -5.56 16.67 35.88
CA ALA A 294 -6.79 15.94 36.17
C ALA A 294 -8.05 16.81 36.12
N ARG A 295 -7.89 18.14 36.14
CA ARG A 295 -9.01 19.09 36.12
C ARG A 295 -9.83 18.97 34.82
N PRO A 296 -11.17 19.02 34.90
CA PRO A 296 -12.04 18.94 33.71
C PRO A 296 -11.78 20.07 32.72
N GLU A 297 -11.33 21.25 33.19
CA GLU A 297 -10.96 22.39 32.35
C GLU A 297 -9.78 22.08 31.43
N MET A 298 -8.79 21.28 31.89
CA MET A 298 -7.65 20.89 31.07
C MET A 298 -8.04 19.91 29.97
N LYS A 299 -8.94 18.97 30.28
CA LYS A 299 -9.54 18.07 29.29
C LYS A 299 -10.37 18.85 28.26
N ALA A 300 -11.15 19.83 28.71
CA ALA A 300 -11.92 20.70 27.82
C ALA A 300 -11.02 21.53 26.90
N LEU A 301 -9.92 22.09 27.43
CA LEU A 301 -8.93 22.84 26.65
C LEU A 301 -8.30 21.96 25.55
N ALA A 302 -7.83 20.76 25.90
CA ALA A 302 -7.27 19.83 24.94
C ALA A 302 -8.30 19.40 23.87
N GLY A 303 -9.56 19.21 24.26
CA GLY A 303 -10.66 18.98 23.32
C GLY A 303 -10.90 20.16 22.36
N ASN A 304 -10.81 21.40 22.84
CA ASN A 304 -10.95 22.59 22.00
C ASN A 304 -9.76 22.78 21.05
N MET A 305 -8.54 22.44 21.51
CA MET A 305 -7.36 22.43 20.65
C MET A 305 -7.50 21.40 19.52
N TRP A 306 -8.03 20.22 19.83
CA TRP A 306 -8.36 19.21 18.82
C TRP A 306 -9.36 19.72 17.79
N GLU A 307 -10.47 20.32 18.23
CA GLU A 307 -11.46 20.90 17.30
C GLU A 307 -10.86 22.01 16.44
N SER A 308 -10.03 22.86 17.02
CA SER A 308 -9.36 23.95 16.29
C SER A 308 -8.41 23.40 15.21
N LEU A 309 -7.63 22.38 15.56
CA LEU A 309 -6.73 21.70 14.61
C LEU A 309 -7.52 21.01 13.50
N ARG A 310 -8.62 20.32 13.83
CA ARG A 310 -9.50 19.67 12.86
C ARG A 310 -10.07 20.68 11.87
N LEU A 311 -10.63 21.77 12.36
CA LEU A 311 -11.21 22.83 11.52
C LEU A 311 -10.16 23.47 10.62
N PHE A 312 -8.95 23.71 11.14
CA PHE A 312 -7.83 24.21 10.34
C PHE A 312 -7.47 23.26 9.19
N ILE A 313 -7.30 21.97 9.49
CA ILE A 313 -6.98 20.95 8.48
C ILE A 313 -8.10 20.82 7.44
N GLU A 314 -9.36 20.84 7.87
CA GLU A 314 -10.51 20.74 6.97
C GLU A 314 -10.62 21.95 6.02
N GLN A 315 -10.39 23.15 6.54
CA GLN A 315 -10.40 24.38 5.75
C GLN A 315 -9.23 24.43 4.76
N ASP A 316 -8.02 24.14 5.21
CA ASP A 316 -6.83 24.14 4.35
C ASP A 316 -6.95 23.08 3.25
N ALA A 317 -7.45 21.87 3.57
CA ALA A 317 -7.63 20.81 2.59
C ALA A 317 -8.55 21.19 1.42
N ARG A 318 -9.57 22.02 1.69
CA ARG A 318 -10.54 22.53 0.70
C ARG A 318 -10.06 23.78 -0.04
N ALA A 319 -9.04 24.47 0.48
CA ALA A 319 -8.52 25.67 -0.15
C ALA A 319 -7.88 25.38 -1.51
N GLU A 320 -7.97 26.34 -2.43
CA GLU A 320 -7.26 26.29 -3.71
C GLU A 320 -5.74 26.27 -3.48
N ASN A 321 -5.26 27.14 -2.59
CA ASN A 321 -3.87 27.27 -2.15
C ASN A 321 -3.62 26.60 -0.79
N SER A 322 -3.84 25.28 -0.72
CA SER A 322 -3.62 24.48 0.50
C SER A 322 -2.14 24.41 0.88
N LEU A 323 -1.81 24.84 2.11
CA LEU A 323 -0.47 24.74 2.68
C LEU A 323 -0.10 23.29 2.98
N ILE A 324 -1.04 22.50 3.50
CA ILE A 324 -0.84 21.08 3.78
C ILE A 324 -0.51 20.35 2.47
N ARG A 325 -1.21 20.67 1.39
CA ARG A 325 -0.94 20.10 0.07
C ARG A 325 0.45 20.45 -0.45
N ALA A 326 0.85 21.71 -0.36
CA ALA A 326 2.18 22.13 -0.80
C ALA A 326 3.28 21.46 0.04
N HIS A 327 3.11 21.41 1.36
CA HIS A 327 4.07 20.78 2.27
C HIS A 327 4.17 19.28 2.03
N LEU A 328 3.04 18.59 1.88
CA LEU A 328 2.99 17.15 1.59
C LEU A 328 3.61 16.81 0.23
N ALA A 329 3.42 17.65 -0.79
CA ALA A 329 4.08 17.48 -2.09
C ALA A 329 5.61 17.58 -1.95
N ASN A 330 6.10 18.58 -1.21
CA ASN A 330 7.54 18.72 -0.94
C ASN A 330 8.10 17.54 -0.14
N MET A 331 7.36 17.08 0.88
CA MET A 331 7.75 15.89 1.65
C MET A 331 7.85 14.65 0.76
N PHE A 332 6.91 14.44 -0.17
CA PHE A 332 6.99 13.32 -1.11
C PHE A 332 8.22 13.40 -2.02
N VAL A 333 8.54 14.59 -2.53
CA VAL A 333 9.76 14.81 -3.32
C VAL A 333 11.02 14.50 -2.50
N GLU A 334 11.07 14.96 -1.25
CA GLU A 334 12.19 14.72 -0.35
C GLU A 334 12.35 13.25 -0.01
N VAL A 335 11.24 12.55 0.26
CA VAL A 335 11.21 11.09 0.45
C VAL A 335 11.71 10.36 -0.79
N GLY A 336 11.27 10.75 -2.00
CA GLY A 336 11.73 10.17 -3.26
C GLY A 336 13.24 10.33 -3.45
N ARG A 337 13.79 11.52 -3.15
CA ARG A 337 15.23 11.80 -3.22
C ARG A 337 16.04 11.02 -2.19
N HIS A 338 15.55 10.95 -0.94
CA HIS A 338 16.19 10.16 0.11
C HIS A 338 16.19 8.67 -0.22
N LEU A 339 15.06 8.15 -0.71
CA LEU A 339 14.94 6.76 -1.13
C LEU A 339 15.90 6.43 -2.27
N ALA A 340 16.08 7.33 -3.25
CA ALA A 340 17.04 7.12 -4.33
C ALA A 340 18.50 6.99 -3.83
N GLY A 341 18.84 7.70 -2.75
CA GLY A 341 20.20 7.73 -2.17
C GLY A 341 20.52 6.62 -1.17
N ASP A 342 19.52 5.95 -0.61
CA ASP A 342 19.71 4.90 0.40
C ASP A 342 19.62 3.49 -0.21
N ALA A 343 20.78 2.86 -0.40
CA ALA A 343 20.86 1.52 -1.00
C ALA A 343 20.22 0.43 -0.12
N GLN A 344 20.25 0.57 1.20
CA GLN A 344 19.70 -0.42 2.13
C GLN A 344 18.18 -0.40 2.09
N ILE A 345 17.58 0.79 2.21
CA ILE A 345 16.12 0.95 2.14
C ILE A 345 15.60 0.46 0.78
N ARG A 346 16.31 0.75 -0.31
CA ARG A 346 15.94 0.26 -1.65
C ARG A 346 15.94 -1.25 -1.76
N ALA A 347 16.97 -1.91 -1.22
CA ALA A 347 17.05 -3.37 -1.23
C ALA A 347 15.91 -4.00 -0.42
N ASP A 348 15.66 -3.49 0.79
CA ASP A 348 14.59 -3.97 1.66
C ASP A 348 13.21 -3.75 1.01
N MET A 349 13.00 -2.61 0.36
CA MET A 349 11.76 -2.29 -0.33
C MET A 349 11.53 -3.19 -1.56
N ASN A 350 12.57 -3.42 -2.38
CA ASN A 350 12.49 -4.34 -3.51
C ASN A 350 12.13 -5.76 -3.06
N GLN A 351 12.79 -6.26 -2.01
CA GLN A 351 12.46 -7.56 -1.45
C GLN A 351 11.01 -7.61 -0.94
N GLY A 352 10.56 -6.55 -0.25
CA GLY A 352 9.18 -6.40 0.21
C GLY A 352 8.16 -6.46 -0.93
N PHE A 353 8.41 -5.74 -2.03
CA PHE A 353 7.57 -5.77 -3.23
C PHE A 353 7.50 -7.16 -3.86
N VAL A 354 8.64 -7.84 -4.02
CA VAL A 354 8.68 -9.20 -4.56
C VAL A 354 7.83 -10.14 -3.71
N VAL A 355 7.98 -10.11 -2.39
CA VAL A 355 7.19 -10.96 -1.47
C VAL A 355 5.70 -10.65 -1.56
N ALA A 356 5.32 -9.36 -1.49
CA ALA A 356 3.92 -8.94 -1.51
C ALA A 356 3.25 -9.27 -2.85
N LEU A 357 3.90 -8.98 -3.98
CA LEU A 357 3.35 -9.21 -5.31
C LEU A 357 3.32 -10.70 -5.67
N SER A 358 4.34 -11.49 -5.30
CA SER A 358 4.29 -12.96 -5.47
C SER A 358 3.13 -13.56 -4.69
N SER A 359 2.92 -13.15 -3.44
CA SER A 359 1.81 -13.62 -2.61
C SER A 359 0.46 -13.21 -3.20
N PHE A 360 0.34 -11.99 -3.73
CA PHE A 360 -0.85 -11.52 -4.41
C PHE A 360 -1.15 -12.36 -5.66
N VAL A 361 -0.16 -12.59 -6.53
CA VAL A 361 -0.32 -13.42 -7.73
C VAL A 361 -0.72 -14.84 -7.36
N ASP A 362 -0.09 -15.44 -6.35
CA ASP A 362 -0.42 -16.79 -5.89
C ASP A 362 -1.88 -16.89 -5.41
N SER A 363 -2.38 -15.86 -4.71
CA SER A 363 -3.78 -15.79 -4.27
C SER A 363 -4.79 -15.63 -5.42
N GLN A 364 -4.38 -15.03 -6.54
CA GLN A 364 -5.27 -14.69 -7.66
C GLN A 364 -5.11 -15.60 -8.89
N LYS A 365 -4.12 -16.51 -8.91
CA LYS A 365 -3.79 -17.33 -10.09
C LYS A 365 -4.96 -18.16 -10.62
N SER A 366 -5.81 -18.66 -9.72
CA SER A 366 -7.02 -19.42 -10.08
C SER A 366 -8.07 -18.56 -10.79
N GLY A 367 -8.17 -17.27 -10.42
CA GLY A 367 -9.01 -16.29 -11.09
C GLY A 367 -8.55 -16.02 -12.52
N VAL A 368 -7.24 -15.88 -12.74
CA VAL A 368 -6.64 -15.70 -14.08
C VAL A 368 -6.84 -16.96 -14.94
N SER A 369 -6.60 -18.14 -14.37
CA SER A 369 -6.84 -19.45 -15.00
C SER A 369 -8.27 -19.57 -15.51
N LYS A 370 -9.26 -19.27 -14.65
CA LYS A 370 -10.67 -19.27 -15.01
C LYS A 370 -11.02 -18.23 -16.07
N PHE A 371 -10.49 -17.01 -15.95
CA PHE A 371 -10.70 -15.96 -16.95
C PHE A 371 -10.23 -16.38 -18.34
N ILE A 372 -9.02 -16.97 -18.45
CA ILE A 372 -8.49 -17.46 -19.72
C ILE A 372 -9.37 -18.58 -20.30
N ALA A 373 -9.76 -19.54 -19.47
CA ALA A 373 -10.65 -20.62 -19.88
C ALA A 373 -11.99 -20.07 -20.40
N ASP A 374 -12.61 -19.14 -19.66
CA ASP A 374 -13.88 -18.53 -20.03
C ASP A 374 -13.77 -17.70 -21.33
N GLN A 375 -12.65 -17.03 -21.58
CA GLN A 375 -12.42 -16.33 -22.85
C GLN A 375 -12.35 -17.28 -24.03
N VAL A 376 -11.61 -18.38 -23.91
CA VAL A 376 -11.51 -19.37 -24.99
C VAL A 376 -12.86 -20.03 -25.26
N LYS A 377 -13.67 -20.28 -24.22
CA LYS A 377 -15.04 -20.82 -24.35
C LYS A 377 -16.01 -19.86 -25.03
N ARG A 378 -15.76 -18.55 -24.95
CA ARG A 378 -16.60 -17.51 -25.59
C ARG A 378 -16.31 -17.32 -27.07
N TRP A 379 -15.18 -17.82 -27.58
CA TRP A 379 -14.89 -17.74 -29.01
C TRP A 379 -15.86 -18.59 -29.81
N ASP A 380 -16.34 -18.03 -30.92
CA ASP A 380 -17.12 -18.79 -31.89
C ASP A 380 -16.28 -19.97 -32.44
N LEU A 381 -16.91 -21.13 -32.61
CA LEU A 381 -16.30 -22.34 -33.14
C LEU A 381 -15.65 -22.07 -34.49
N ALA A 382 -16.27 -21.24 -35.34
CA ALA A 382 -15.72 -20.87 -36.64
C ALA A 382 -14.40 -20.07 -36.51
N GLN A 383 -14.32 -19.17 -35.53
CA GLN A 383 -13.13 -18.36 -35.27
C GLN A 383 -11.98 -19.21 -34.72
N LEU A 384 -12.25 -20.06 -33.73
CA LEU A 384 -11.27 -20.98 -33.14
C LEU A 384 -10.70 -21.93 -34.21
N THR A 385 -11.59 -22.54 -34.99
CA THR A 385 -11.21 -23.48 -36.05
C THR A 385 -10.32 -22.78 -37.08
N ARG A 386 -10.69 -21.58 -37.52
CA ARG A 386 -9.91 -20.80 -38.48
C ARG A 386 -8.52 -20.46 -37.92
N LEU A 387 -8.43 -20.02 -36.66
CA LEU A 387 -7.15 -19.69 -36.02
C LEU A 387 -6.19 -20.89 -35.96
N ILE A 388 -6.69 -22.05 -35.53
CA ILE A 388 -5.84 -23.25 -35.43
C ILE A 388 -5.49 -23.77 -36.82
N GLU A 389 -6.44 -23.79 -37.74
CA GLU A 389 -6.24 -24.23 -39.13
C GLU A 389 -5.23 -23.35 -39.88
N MET A 390 -5.22 -22.03 -39.62
CA MET A 390 -4.22 -21.12 -40.20
C MET A 390 -2.80 -21.40 -39.70
N ASN A 391 -2.64 -21.74 -38.42
CA ASN A 391 -1.32 -21.93 -37.82
C ASN A 391 -0.73 -23.34 -38.07
N ILE A 392 -1.57 -24.37 -38.13
CA ILE A 392 -1.12 -25.78 -38.21
C ILE A 392 -1.52 -26.45 -39.54
N GLY A 393 -2.44 -25.85 -40.31
CA GLY A 393 -3.01 -26.50 -41.49
C GLY A 393 -2.03 -26.81 -42.60
N ARG A 394 -0.95 -26.02 -42.76
CA ARG A 394 0.12 -26.30 -43.74
C ARG A 394 0.84 -27.60 -43.40
N ASP A 395 1.21 -27.76 -42.13
CA ASP A 395 1.95 -28.92 -41.65
C ASP A 395 1.08 -30.19 -41.71
N LEU A 396 -0.23 -30.05 -41.49
CA LEU A 396 -1.19 -31.15 -41.71
C LEU A 396 -1.30 -31.57 -43.18
N GLN A 397 -1.16 -30.66 -44.16
CA GLN A 397 -1.14 -31.07 -45.56
C GLN A 397 0.13 -31.87 -45.92
N TYR A 398 1.27 -31.61 -45.27
CA TYR A 398 2.47 -32.41 -45.47
C TYR A 398 2.31 -33.85 -44.99
N ILE A 399 1.58 -34.08 -43.89
CA ILE A 399 1.21 -35.44 -43.46
C ILE A 399 0.47 -36.16 -44.58
N ARG A 400 -0.50 -35.51 -45.23
CA ARG A 400 -1.25 -36.08 -46.36
C ARG A 400 -0.36 -36.42 -47.57
N PHE A 401 0.61 -35.59 -47.91
CA PHE A 401 1.57 -35.93 -48.97
C PHE A 401 2.38 -37.17 -48.60
N ASN A 402 2.88 -37.22 -47.36
CA ASN A 402 3.62 -38.37 -46.87
C ASN A 402 2.77 -39.64 -46.86
N GLY A 403 1.49 -39.54 -46.49
CA GLY A 403 0.54 -40.66 -46.53
C GLY A 403 0.30 -41.21 -47.94
N MET A 404 0.24 -40.35 -48.96
CA MET A 404 0.17 -40.79 -50.36
C MET A 404 1.46 -41.54 -50.78
N ILE A 405 2.63 -41.02 -50.42
CA ILE A 405 3.91 -41.66 -50.78
C ILE A 405 4.07 -43.00 -50.08
N ILE A 406 3.87 -43.04 -48.76
CA ILE A 406 3.99 -44.27 -47.95
C ILE A 406 2.92 -45.28 -48.37
N GLY A 407 1.68 -44.83 -48.58
CA GLY A 407 0.60 -45.66 -49.09
C GLY A 407 0.96 -46.31 -50.42
N GLY A 408 1.49 -45.53 -51.37
CA GLY A 408 1.89 -46.07 -52.66
C GLY A 408 3.04 -47.08 -52.56
N LEU A 409 4.06 -46.82 -51.74
CA LEU A 409 5.14 -47.78 -51.51
C LEU A 409 4.62 -49.09 -50.90
N ALA A 410 3.69 -49.00 -49.94
CA ALA A 410 3.03 -50.18 -49.38
C ALA A 410 2.24 -50.95 -50.44
N GLY A 411 1.55 -50.24 -51.35
CA GLY A 411 0.85 -50.85 -52.49
C GLY A 411 1.78 -51.66 -53.40
N ILE A 412 2.96 -51.14 -53.72
CA ILE A 412 3.97 -51.88 -54.51
C ILE A 412 4.41 -53.15 -53.76
N VAL A 413 4.70 -53.04 -52.46
CA VAL A 413 5.14 -54.19 -51.65
C VAL A 413 4.06 -55.26 -51.60
N LEU A 414 2.79 -54.86 -51.37
CA LEU A 414 1.66 -55.78 -51.33
C LEU A 414 1.42 -56.46 -52.69
N TYR A 415 1.46 -55.70 -53.79
CA TYR A 415 1.29 -56.25 -55.13
C TYR A 415 2.44 -57.20 -55.52
N THR A 416 3.66 -56.87 -55.10
CA THR A 416 4.82 -57.76 -55.29
C THR A 416 4.66 -59.06 -54.51
N ALA A 417 4.19 -58.98 -53.26
CA ALA A 417 3.90 -60.16 -52.45
C ALA A 417 2.77 -61.00 -53.08
N GLU A 418 1.67 -60.37 -53.50
CA GLU A 418 0.57 -61.04 -54.20
C GLU A 418 1.07 -61.80 -55.43
N ARG A 419 1.86 -61.17 -56.30
CA ARG A 419 2.45 -61.85 -57.46
C ARG A 419 3.40 -63.00 -57.11
N LEU A 420 4.17 -62.89 -56.04
CA LEU A 420 5.11 -63.93 -55.63
C LEU A 420 4.42 -65.13 -54.98
N PHE A 421 3.32 -64.91 -54.26
CA PHE A 421 2.63 -65.93 -53.46
C PHE A 421 1.36 -66.51 -54.11
N LEU A 422 0.69 -65.80 -55.02
CA LEU A 422 -0.58 -66.24 -55.64
C LEU A 422 -0.47 -66.63 -57.12
N VAL A 423 0.69 -66.41 -57.77
CA VAL A 423 0.93 -66.76 -59.19
C VAL A 423 1.93 -67.93 -59.36
N ASN A 424 2.41 -68.50 -58.25
CA ASN A 424 2.98 -69.85 -58.20
C ASN A 424 1.92 -70.83 -57.69
#